data_AF-A0A352V0C7-F1
#
_entry.id   AF-A0A352V0C7-F1
#
_cell.length_a   1.000
_cell.length_b   1.000
_cell.length_c   1.000
_cell.angle_alpha   90.00
_cell.angle_beta   90.00
_cell.angle_gamma   90.00
#
_symmetry.space_group_name_H-M   'P 1'
#
loop_
_entity.id
_entity.type
_entity.pdbx_description
1 polymer ?
#
loop_
_entity_poly.entity_id
_entity_poly.type
_entity_poly.pdbx_seq_one_letter_code
_entity_poly.pdbx_strand_id
1 'polypeptide(L)'
;DRRLALLRLVRGFLHLHRCALRGLAPDAAALRDSDGLREPTPEAALDAMAALLAQARADGLLDGFGARCLSQHVAGLTTAQAGNDRIRATPLPFAYSMLVYRTSWLYCLLAPMALISPAGWLTPLFAGVIAYTFFGLAEVTEELVHPFGPTANALPLDAICRSADISLAPHLGETAPPPLLPVNFRLD
;
A
#
# COMPACT_ATOMS: atom_id res chain seq x y z
N ASP A 1 17.85 -20.01 16.34
CA ASP A 1 18.73 -18.86 16.05
C ASP A 1 17.89 -17.58 16.09
N ARG A 2 18.26 -16.61 16.94
CA ARG A 2 17.50 -15.36 17.16
C ARG A 2 17.57 -14.42 15.96
N ARG A 3 18.67 -14.46 15.20
CA ARG A 3 18.79 -13.66 13.98
C ARG A 3 17.77 -14.09 12.94
N LEU A 4 17.67 -15.41 12.70
CA LEU A 4 16.68 -15.97 11.77
C LEU A 4 15.25 -15.67 12.23
N ALA A 5 14.97 -15.77 13.54
CA ALA A 5 13.66 -15.42 14.09
C ALA A 5 13.31 -13.95 13.84
N LEU A 6 14.25 -13.02 14.03
CA LEU A 6 14.04 -11.60 13.72
C LEU A 6 13.78 -11.38 12.23
N LEU A 7 14.56 -11.99 11.34
CA LEU A 7 14.38 -11.87 9.89
C LEU A 7 13.02 -12.41 9.42
N ARG A 8 12.56 -13.52 10.01
CA ARG A 8 11.21 -14.07 9.77
C ARG A 8 10.13 -13.11 10.23
N LEU A 9 10.27 -12.50 11.41
CA LEU A 9 9.35 -11.49 11.89
C LEU A 9 9.32 -10.23 11.00
N VAL A 10 10.47 -9.79 10.46
CA VAL A 10 10.51 -8.71 9.45
C VAL A 10 9.68 -9.10 8.22
N ARG A 11 9.89 -10.30 7.66
CA ARG A 11 9.14 -10.75 6.49
C ARG A 11 7.65 -10.90 6.79
N GLY A 12 7.31 -11.50 7.93
CA GLY A 12 5.93 -11.63 8.40
C GLY A 12 5.25 -10.28 8.53
N PHE A 13 5.92 -9.29 9.15
CA PHE A 13 5.44 -7.92 9.25
C PHE A 13 5.11 -7.33 7.87
N LEU A 14 5.98 -7.47 6.87
CA LEU A 14 5.73 -6.92 5.53
C LEU A 14 4.46 -7.48 4.89
N HIS A 15 4.27 -8.81 4.95
CA HIS A 15 3.09 -9.45 4.37
C HIS A 15 1.81 -9.18 5.16
N LEU A 16 1.89 -9.14 6.50
CA LEU A 16 0.78 -8.77 7.37
C LEU A 16 0.36 -7.32 7.17
N HIS A 17 1.32 -6.41 7.06
CA HIS A 17 1.07 -4.99 6.80
C HIS A 17 0.45 -4.76 5.42
N ARG A 18 0.92 -5.47 4.39
CA ARG A 18 0.28 -5.47 3.06
C ARG A 18 -1.19 -5.90 3.15
N CYS A 19 -1.48 -7.03 3.81
CA CYS A 19 -2.84 -7.54 3.94
C CYS A 19 -3.72 -6.54 4.70
N ALA A 20 -3.21 -5.99 5.81
CA ALA A 20 -3.88 -4.96 6.57
C ALA A 20 -4.21 -3.76 5.69
N LEU A 21 -3.23 -3.19 4.97
CA LEU A 21 -3.44 -2.02 4.11
C LEU A 21 -4.51 -2.23 3.04
N ARG A 22 -4.60 -3.45 2.48
CA ARG A 22 -5.66 -3.82 1.51
C ARG A 22 -7.00 -4.19 2.15
N GLY A 23 -7.09 -4.28 3.48
CA GLY A 23 -8.27 -4.75 4.18
C GLY A 23 -8.57 -6.23 3.96
N LEU A 24 -7.53 -7.03 3.67
CA LEU A 24 -7.62 -8.47 3.41
C LEU A 24 -7.27 -9.26 4.67
N ALA A 25 -7.83 -10.47 4.77
CA ALA A 25 -7.38 -11.44 5.75
C ALA A 25 -5.93 -11.88 5.46
N PRO A 26 -5.13 -12.24 6.48
CA PRO A 26 -3.77 -12.73 6.28
C PRO A 26 -3.72 -13.93 5.34
N ASP A 27 -2.93 -13.82 4.27
CA ASP A 27 -2.76 -14.87 3.29
C ASP A 27 -1.67 -15.89 3.71
N ALA A 28 -1.46 -16.93 2.91
CA ALA A 28 -0.47 -17.96 3.22
C ALA A 28 0.96 -17.40 3.37
N ALA A 29 1.30 -16.35 2.62
CA ALA A 29 2.60 -15.70 2.73
C ALA A 29 2.76 -14.95 4.06
N ALA A 30 1.70 -14.27 4.52
CA ALA A 30 1.67 -13.63 5.84
C ALA A 30 1.68 -14.63 7.00
N LEU A 31 1.00 -15.77 6.84
CA LEU A 31 0.90 -16.80 7.86
C LEU A 31 2.21 -17.60 8.05
N ARG A 32 2.99 -17.75 6.97
CA ARG A 32 4.21 -18.55 6.93
C ARG A 32 5.24 -18.22 8.04
N ASP A 33 5.38 -16.95 8.41
CA ASP A 33 6.36 -16.51 9.42
C ASP A 33 5.71 -15.95 10.69
N SER A 34 4.41 -16.20 10.89
CA SER A 34 3.65 -15.74 12.06
C SER A 34 3.25 -16.87 13.01
N ASP A 35 3.83 -18.06 12.87
CA ASP A 35 3.57 -19.28 13.68
C ASP A 35 3.79 -19.14 15.22
N GLY A 36 4.24 -17.98 15.71
CA GLY A 36 4.38 -17.67 17.14
C GLY A 36 3.56 -16.46 17.60
N LEU A 37 2.81 -15.82 16.71
CA LEU A 37 1.98 -14.67 17.06
C LEU A 37 0.62 -15.16 17.56
N ARG A 38 0.14 -14.55 18.65
CA ARG A 38 -1.19 -14.86 19.19
C ARG A 38 -2.30 -14.50 18.20
N GLU A 39 -2.12 -13.39 17.51
CA GLU A 39 -2.95 -12.95 16.39
C GLU A 39 -2.01 -12.48 15.26
N PRO A 40 -2.21 -12.94 14.02
CA PRO A 40 -1.37 -12.54 12.89
C PRO A 40 -1.75 -11.12 12.44
N THR A 41 -1.26 -10.12 13.16
CA THR A 41 -1.39 -8.69 12.85
C THR A 41 -0.01 -8.04 12.72
N PRO A 42 0.13 -6.94 11.94
CA PRO A 42 1.41 -6.25 11.81
C PRO A 42 1.91 -5.70 13.16
N GLU A 43 1.01 -5.27 14.04
CA GLU A 43 1.35 -4.82 15.40
C GLU A 43 1.95 -5.96 16.23
N ALA A 44 1.34 -7.14 16.17
CA ALA A 44 1.84 -8.31 16.90
C ALA A 44 3.25 -8.72 16.42
N ALA A 45 3.52 -8.58 15.12
CA ALA A 45 4.86 -8.82 14.59
C ALA A 45 5.88 -7.82 15.15
N LEU A 46 5.55 -6.52 15.19
CA LEU A 46 6.41 -5.48 15.77
C LEU A 46 6.66 -5.71 17.27
N ASP A 47 5.62 -6.07 18.03
CA ASP A 47 5.72 -6.39 19.45
C ASP A 47 6.63 -7.60 19.68
N ALA A 48 6.50 -8.65 18.86
CA ALA A 48 7.38 -9.82 18.91
C ALA A 48 8.84 -9.47 18.58
N MET A 49 9.09 -8.56 17.63
CA MET A 49 10.44 -8.08 17.33
C MET A 49 11.04 -7.33 18.52
N ALA A 50 10.28 -6.41 19.12
CA ALA A 50 10.71 -5.66 20.30
C ALA A 50 11.00 -6.60 21.49
N ALA A 51 10.13 -7.58 21.74
CA ALA A 51 10.33 -8.59 22.79
C ALA A 51 11.60 -9.42 22.55
N LEU A 52 11.86 -9.84 21.30
CA LEU A 52 13.05 -10.60 20.95
C LEU A 52 14.34 -9.79 21.16
N LEU A 53 14.34 -8.49 20.83
CA LEU A 53 15.46 -7.59 21.09
C LEU A 53 15.70 -7.38 22.61
N ALA A 54 14.63 -7.20 23.37
CA ALA A 54 14.71 -7.06 24.83
C ALA A 54 15.30 -8.32 25.50
N GLN A 55 14.85 -9.50 25.07
CA GLN A 55 15.40 -10.79 25.54
C GLN A 55 16.87 -10.95 25.13
N ALA A 56 17.23 -10.61 23.89
CA ALA A 56 18.62 -10.66 23.44
C ALA A 56 19.56 -9.74 24.23
N ARG A 57 19.06 -8.58 24.69
CA ARG A 57 19.80 -7.70 25.59
C ARG A 57 19.90 -8.27 27.01
N ALA A 58 18.83 -8.87 27.54
CA ALA A 58 18.83 -9.49 28.87
C ALA A 58 19.81 -10.66 28.95
N ASP A 59 19.92 -11.45 27.89
CA ASP A 59 20.82 -12.61 27.82
C ASP A 59 22.27 -12.24 27.45
N GLY A 60 22.60 -10.95 27.39
CA GLY A 60 23.95 -10.47 27.09
C GLY A 60 24.43 -10.71 25.66
N LEU A 61 23.53 -11.10 24.73
CA LEU A 61 23.87 -11.29 23.31
C LEU A 61 23.95 -9.96 22.54
N LEU A 62 23.33 -8.91 23.06
CA LEU A 62 23.39 -7.55 22.54
C LEU A 62 23.97 -6.61 23.60
N ASP A 63 24.89 -5.76 23.17
CA ASP A 63 25.35 -4.65 23.99
C ASP A 63 24.32 -3.52 24.02
N GLY A 64 24.53 -2.51 24.87
CA GLY A 64 23.61 -1.39 25.00
C GLY A 64 23.45 -0.56 23.72
N PHE A 65 24.53 -0.45 22.94
CA PHE A 65 24.51 0.29 21.68
C PHE A 65 23.78 -0.48 20.57
N GLY A 66 24.09 -1.77 20.38
CA GLY A 66 23.40 -2.63 19.42
C GLY A 66 21.90 -2.77 19.70
N ALA A 67 21.53 -2.92 20.98
CA ALA A 67 20.12 -2.95 21.38
C ALA A 67 19.40 -1.63 21.04
N ARG A 68 20.03 -0.48 21.29
CA ARG A 68 19.47 0.83 20.92
C ARG A 68 19.31 0.97 19.41
N CYS A 69 20.34 0.61 18.65
CA CYS A 69 20.34 0.70 17.18
C CYS A 69 19.21 -0.14 16.57
N LEU A 70 19.08 -1.41 16.96
CA LEU A 70 18.02 -2.30 16.48
C LEU A 70 16.62 -1.83 16.92
N SER A 71 16.49 -1.32 18.14
CA SER A 71 15.21 -0.77 18.63
C SER A 71 14.79 0.47 17.83
N GLN A 72 15.74 1.31 17.40
CA GLN A 72 15.44 2.45 16.53
C GLN A 72 14.95 2.01 15.14
N HIS A 73 15.48 0.92 14.60
CA HIS A 73 14.97 0.35 13.34
C HIS A 73 13.53 -0.16 13.49
N VAL A 74 13.22 -0.88 14.57
CA VAL A 74 11.84 -1.33 14.86
C VAL A 74 10.91 -0.14 15.03
N ALA A 75 11.30 0.88 15.79
CA ALA A 75 10.51 2.12 15.94
C ALA A 75 10.30 2.85 14.59
N GLY A 76 11.28 2.78 13.68
CA GLY A 76 11.15 3.27 12.31
C GLY A 76 10.08 2.53 11.52
N LEU A 77 10.01 1.20 11.64
CA LEU A 77 8.94 0.39 11.04
C LEU A 77 7.57 0.75 11.61
N THR A 78 7.46 0.88 12.94
CA THR A 78 6.21 1.31 13.62
C THR A 78 5.75 2.69 13.13
N THR A 79 6.68 3.63 12.97
CA THR A 79 6.37 4.98 12.48
C THR A 79 5.87 4.93 11.02
N ALA A 80 6.52 4.12 10.19
CA ALA A 80 6.10 3.92 8.80
C ALA A 80 4.71 3.25 8.71
N GLN A 81 4.44 2.22 9.53
CA GLN A 81 3.13 1.60 9.63
C GLN A 81 2.06 2.65 9.97
N ALA A 82 2.25 3.40 11.07
CA ALA A 82 1.28 4.41 11.51
C ALA A 82 1.06 5.51 10.46
N GLY A 83 2.11 5.88 9.71
CA GLY A 83 1.99 6.79 8.57
C GLY A 83 1.09 6.25 7.46
N ASN A 84 1.26 4.97 7.10
CA ASN A 84 0.44 4.31 6.09
C ASN A 84 -1.00 4.11 6.58
N ASP A 85 -1.21 3.74 7.84
CA ASP A 85 -2.54 3.62 8.44
C ASP A 85 -3.27 4.96 8.44
N ARG A 86 -2.57 6.07 8.73
CA ARG A 86 -3.14 7.41 8.60
C ARG A 86 -3.58 7.69 7.17
N ILE A 87 -2.71 7.45 6.18
CA ILE A 87 -3.05 7.65 4.76
C ILE A 87 -4.28 6.82 4.36
N ARG A 88 -4.36 5.56 4.81
CA ARG A 88 -5.52 4.69 4.55
C ARG A 88 -6.79 5.19 5.26
N ALA A 89 -6.67 5.64 6.51
CA ALA A 89 -7.81 6.02 7.35
C ALA A 89 -8.28 7.47 7.14
N THR A 90 -7.52 8.31 6.45
CA THR A 90 -7.89 9.70 6.14
C THR A 90 -8.18 9.86 4.64
N PRO A 91 -9.31 9.34 4.13
CA PRO A 91 -9.72 9.62 2.76
C PRO A 91 -10.00 11.12 2.60
N LEU A 92 -9.92 11.60 1.36
CA LEU A 92 -10.33 12.97 1.04
C LEU A 92 -11.80 13.19 1.47
N PRO A 93 -12.15 14.41 1.89
CA PRO A 93 -13.52 14.70 2.29
C PRO A 93 -14.50 14.39 1.15
N PHE A 94 -15.56 13.63 1.43
CA PHE A 94 -16.59 13.27 0.45
C PHE A 94 -17.14 14.47 -0.33
N ALA A 95 -17.24 15.63 0.31
CA ALA A 95 -17.68 16.87 -0.32
C ALA A 95 -16.80 17.30 -1.51
N TYR A 96 -15.51 16.98 -1.50
CA TYR A 96 -14.59 17.28 -2.60
C TYR A 96 -14.96 16.46 -3.85
N SER A 97 -14.96 15.13 -3.77
CA SER A 97 -15.33 14.26 -4.90
C SER A 97 -16.75 14.59 -5.40
N MET A 98 -17.69 14.81 -4.48
CA MET A 98 -19.06 15.20 -4.83
C MET A 98 -19.12 16.51 -5.64
N LEU A 99 -18.35 17.53 -5.26
CA LEU A 99 -18.33 18.81 -5.96
C LEU A 99 -17.67 18.69 -7.35
N VAL A 100 -16.61 17.89 -7.47
CA VAL A 100 -15.95 17.62 -8.75
C VAL A 100 -16.94 16.99 -9.74
N TYR A 101 -17.62 15.91 -9.36
CA TYR A 101 -18.59 15.28 -10.26
C TYR A 101 -19.76 16.22 -10.59
N ARG A 102 -20.30 16.95 -9.61
CA ARG A 102 -21.42 17.88 -9.85
C ARG A 102 -21.04 19.01 -10.81
N THR A 103 -19.86 19.59 -10.66
CA THR A 103 -19.40 20.67 -11.54
C THR A 103 -19.06 20.16 -12.94
N SER A 104 -18.42 18.97 -13.06
CA SER A 104 -18.20 18.31 -14.35
C SER A 104 -19.51 18.03 -15.08
N TRP A 105 -20.53 17.50 -14.38
CA TRP A 105 -21.86 17.27 -14.96
C TRP A 105 -22.51 18.56 -15.46
N LEU A 106 -22.55 19.60 -14.64
CA LEU A 106 -23.11 20.90 -15.03
C LEU A 106 -22.37 21.48 -16.24
N TYR A 107 -21.04 21.45 -16.22
CA TYR A 107 -20.23 21.98 -17.32
C TYR A 107 -20.47 21.21 -18.63
N CYS A 108 -20.46 19.87 -18.59
CA CYS A 108 -20.67 19.05 -19.78
C CYS A 108 -22.09 19.17 -20.35
N LEU A 109 -23.10 19.42 -19.51
CA LEU A 109 -24.47 19.68 -19.96
C LEU A 109 -24.64 21.07 -20.58
N LEU A 110 -23.93 22.07 -20.08
CA LEU A 110 -23.99 23.45 -20.59
C LEU A 110 -23.11 23.67 -21.84
N ALA A 111 -21.99 22.96 -21.94
CA ALA A 111 -21.05 23.04 -23.06
C ALA A 111 -21.70 22.93 -24.46
N PRO A 112 -22.59 21.97 -24.76
CA PRO A 112 -23.23 21.89 -26.08
C PRO A 112 -24.13 23.10 -26.37
N MET A 113 -24.78 23.69 -25.36
CA MET A 113 -25.58 24.91 -25.55
C MET A 113 -24.70 26.10 -25.90
N ALA A 114 -23.49 26.19 -25.33
CA ALA A 114 -22.53 27.24 -25.66
C ALA A 114 -21.90 27.05 -27.05
N LEU A 115 -21.73 25.79 -27.48
CA LEU A 115 -21.04 25.44 -28.73
C LEU A 115 -21.96 25.36 -29.96
N ILE A 116 -23.28 25.26 -29.78
CA ILE A 116 -24.20 25.07 -30.93
C ILE A 116 -24.09 26.18 -31.98
N SER A 117 -23.94 27.44 -31.56
CA SER A 117 -23.81 28.59 -32.47
C SER A 117 -22.47 28.63 -33.22
N PRO A 118 -21.30 28.52 -32.55
CA PRO A 118 -20.01 28.54 -33.25
C PRO A 118 -19.64 27.23 -33.97
N ALA A 119 -20.12 26.06 -33.50
CA ALA A 119 -19.69 24.75 -34.01
C ALA A 119 -20.75 23.99 -34.83
N GLY A 120 -22.03 24.37 -34.75
CA GLY A 120 -23.12 23.76 -35.54
C GLY A 120 -23.13 22.23 -35.42
N TRP A 121 -23.04 21.52 -36.54
CA TRP A 121 -23.06 20.05 -36.59
C TRP A 121 -21.84 19.37 -35.95
N LEU A 122 -20.74 20.09 -35.70
CA LEU A 122 -19.57 19.56 -34.98
C LEU A 122 -19.73 19.63 -33.45
N THR A 123 -20.78 20.28 -32.95
CA THR A 123 -21.08 20.38 -31.52
C THR A 123 -21.01 19.05 -30.75
N PRO A 124 -21.66 17.94 -31.19
CA PRO A 124 -21.57 16.67 -30.47
C PRO A 124 -20.14 16.12 -30.40
N LEU A 125 -19.32 16.33 -31.43
CA LEU A 125 -17.92 15.92 -31.43
C LEU A 125 -17.13 16.68 -30.35
N PHE A 126 -17.21 18.01 -30.34
CA PHE A 126 -16.50 18.83 -29.35
C PHE A 126 -17.02 18.63 -27.93
N ALA A 127 -18.34 18.52 -27.75
CA ALA A 127 -18.94 18.19 -26.46
C ALA A 127 -18.47 16.81 -25.95
N GLY A 128 -18.34 15.82 -26.85
CA GLY A 128 -17.80 14.50 -26.52
C GLY A 128 -16.34 14.56 -26.06
N VAL A 129 -15.48 15.34 -26.74
CA VAL A 129 -14.08 15.55 -26.33
C VAL A 129 -14.01 16.22 -24.95
N ILE A 130 -14.80 17.28 -24.73
CA ILE A 130 -14.86 17.98 -23.43
C ILE A 130 -15.32 17.01 -22.32
N ALA A 131 -16.39 16.26 -22.57
CA ALA A 131 -16.91 15.29 -21.60
C ALA A 131 -15.88 14.22 -21.26
N TYR A 132 -15.18 13.68 -22.27
CA TYR A 132 -14.10 12.72 -22.06
C TYR A 132 -12.99 13.31 -21.18
N THR A 133 -12.56 14.55 -21.43
CA THR A 133 -11.52 15.19 -20.62
C THR A 133 -11.96 15.38 -19.16
N PHE A 134 -13.16 15.92 -18.92
CA PHE A 134 -13.63 16.21 -17.56
C PHE A 134 -13.97 14.95 -16.76
N PHE A 135 -14.69 13.99 -17.36
CA PHE A 135 -15.03 12.75 -16.68
C PHE A 135 -13.85 11.80 -16.56
N GLY A 136 -13.00 11.71 -17.60
CA GLY A 136 -11.77 10.93 -17.54
C GLY A 136 -10.83 11.42 -16.45
N LEU A 137 -10.65 12.75 -16.32
CA LEU A 137 -9.85 13.33 -15.24
C LEU A 137 -10.48 13.09 -13.85
N ALA A 138 -11.80 13.23 -13.73
CA ALA A 138 -12.50 12.98 -12.47
C ALA A 138 -12.30 11.52 -12.00
N GLU A 139 -12.45 10.56 -12.91
CA GLU A 139 -12.30 9.13 -12.60
C GLU A 139 -10.86 8.77 -12.25
N VAL A 140 -9.88 9.24 -13.03
CA VAL A 140 -8.46 9.01 -12.72
C VAL A 140 -8.09 9.60 -11.36
N THR A 141 -8.61 10.80 -11.05
CA THR A 141 -8.35 11.42 -9.75
C THR A 141 -8.92 10.57 -8.62
N GLU A 142 -10.15 10.06 -8.77
CA GLU A 142 -10.81 9.20 -7.78
C GLU A 142 -10.03 7.90 -7.54
N GLU A 143 -9.56 7.23 -8.60
CA GLU A 143 -8.72 6.03 -8.46
C GLU A 143 -7.42 6.31 -7.69
N LEU A 144 -6.79 7.46 -7.93
CA LEU A 144 -5.54 7.87 -7.26
C LEU A 144 -5.74 8.21 -5.77
N VAL A 145 -6.98 8.47 -5.31
CA VAL A 145 -7.27 8.72 -3.88
C VAL A 145 -7.06 7.46 -3.04
N HIS A 146 -7.11 6.27 -3.65
CA HIS A 146 -7.05 4.98 -2.96
C HIS A 146 -5.75 4.21 -3.27
N PRO A 147 -4.58 4.66 -2.77
CA PRO A 147 -3.28 4.12 -3.16
C PRO A 147 -3.06 2.66 -2.72
N PHE A 148 -3.80 2.18 -1.72
CA PHE A 148 -3.70 0.79 -1.24
C PHE A 148 -4.88 -0.08 -1.70
N GLY A 149 -5.73 0.45 -2.59
CA GLY A 149 -6.87 -0.27 -3.12
C GLY A 149 -6.48 -1.42 -4.06
N PRO A 150 -7.47 -2.19 -4.55
CA PRO A 150 -7.24 -3.27 -5.53
C PRO A 150 -7.26 -2.77 -6.99
N THR A 151 -7.09 -1.46 -7.23
CA THR A 151 -7.16 -0.86 -8.56
C THR A 151 -5.85 -1.06 -9.32
N ALA A 152 -5.90 -1.02 -10.66
CA ALA A 152 -4.71 -1.15 -11.50
C ALA A 152 -3.66 -0.04 -11.25
N ASN A 153 -4.12 1.10 -10.75
CA ASN A 153 -3.32 2.29 -10.48
C ASN A 153 -2.90 2.40 -9.00
N ALA A 154 -3.28 1.42 -8.17
CA ALA A 154 -2.83 1.33 -6.79
C ALA A 154 -1.35 0.92 -6.72
N LEU A 155 -0.78 1.06 -5.53
CA LEU A 155 0.59 0.63 -5.25
C LEU A 155 0.70 -0.89 -5.40
N PRO A 156 1.75 -1.40 -6.10
CA PRO A 156 1.95 -2.81 -6.30
C PRO A 156 2.58 -3.45 -5.06
N LEU A 157 1.81 -3.53 -3.98
CA LEU A 157 2.28 -4.01 -2.68
C LEU A 157 2.79 -5.46 -2.74
N ASP A 158 2.22 -6.29 -3.62
CA ASP A 158 2.69 -7.67 -3.82
C ASP A 158 4.09 -7.71 -4.44
N ALA A 159 4.35 -6.89 -5.46
CA ALA A 159 5.68 -6.76 -6.03
C ALA A 159 6.69 -6.18 -5.05
N ILE A 160 6.28 -5.22 -4.21
CA ILE A 160 7.13 -4.67 -3.14
C ILE A 160 7.49 -5.78 -2.14
N CYS A 161 6.50 -6.53 -1.64
CA CYS A 161 6.74 -7.67 -0.76
C CYS A 161 7.59 -8.75 -1.43
N ARG A 162 7.38 -9.05 -2.72
CA ARG A 162 8.19 -10.00 -3.48
C ARG A 162 9.65 -9.56 -3.56
N SER A 163 9.90 -8.27 -3.82
CA SER A 163 11.25 -7.71 -3.86
C SER A 163 11.96 -7.85 -2.50
N ALA A 164 11.22 -7.62 -1.41
CA ALA A 164 11.72 -7.87 -0.07
C ALA A 164 12.00 -9.36 0.20
N ASP A 165 11.11 -10.26 -0.24
CA ASP A 165 11.32 -11.71 -0.11
C ASP A 165 12.59 -12.17 -0.84
N ILE A 166 12.82 -11.68 -2.06
CA ILE A 166 14.04 -11.94 -2.83
C ILE A 166 15.28 -11.46 -2.07
N SER A 167 15.21 -10.26 -1.48
CA SER A 167 16.31 -9.68 -0.72
C SER A 167 16.59 -10.44 0.59
N LEU A 168 15.55 -10.97 1.24
CA LEU A 168 15.66 -11.68 2.51
C LEU A 168 16.01 -13.17 2.34
N ALA A 169 15.66 -13.80 1.22
CA ALA A 169 15.83 -15.25 1.01
C ALA A 169 17.27 -15.76 1.25
N PRO A 170 18.34 -15.12 0.75
CA PRO A 170 19.71 -15.56 1.02
C PRO A 170 20.07 -15.51 2.51
N HIS A 171 19.51 -14.57 3.26
CA HIS A 171 19.75 -14.43 4.70
C HIS A 171 18.94 -15.41 5.54
N LEU A 172 17.86 -15.95 4.98
CA LEU A 172 17.03 -16.99 5.58
C LEU A 172 17.47 -18.42 5.19
N GLY A 173 18.44 -18.55 4.28
CA GLY A 173 18.90 -19.84 3.77
C GLY A 173 17.90 -20.49 2.81
N GLU A 174 17.08 -19.69 2.15
CA GLU A 174 16.00 -20.13 1.26
C GLU A 174 16.31 -19.76 -0.19
N THR A 175 15.66 -20.44 -1.13
CA THR A 175 15.72 -20.07 -2.55
C THR A 175 14.90 -18.82 -2.80
N ALA A 176 15.52 -17.83 -3.45
CA ALA A 176 14.81 -16.59 -3.79
C ALA A 176 13.64 -16.90 -4.75
N PRO A 177 12.42 -16.40 -4.46
CA PRO A 177 11.31 -16.56 -5.38
C PRO A 177 11.56 -15.76 -6.66
N PRO A 178 10.94 -16.12 -7.80
CA PRO A 178 11.05 -15.32 -9.01
C PRO A 178 10.43 -13.94 -8.82
N PRO A 179 10.98 -12.89 -9.48
CA PRO A 179 10.36 -11.56 -9.45
C PRO A 179 8.98 -11.61 -10.10
N LEU A 180 8.05 -10.80 -9.58
CA LEU A 180 6.77 -10.58 -10.25
C LEU A 180 7.01 -9.69 -11.47
N LEU A 181 6.61 -10.18 -12.64
CA LEU A 181 6.69 -9.44 -13.89
C LEU A 181 5.36 -8.75 -14.17
N PRO A 182 5.37 -7.57 -14.80
CA PRO A 182 4.13 -6.86 -15.08
C PRO A 182 3.27 -7.64 -16.07
N VAL A 183 1.99 -7.85 -15.73
CA VAL A 183 0.98 -8.44 -16.63
C VAL A 183 -0.10 -7.39 -16.85
N ASN A 184 -0.32 -6.96 -18.10
CA ASN A 184 -1.29 -5.90 -18.45
C ASN A 184 -1.13 -4.63 -17.61
N PHE A 185 0.12 -4.15 -17.45
CA PHE A 185 0.48 -2.98 -16.64
C PHE A 185 0.25 -3.11 -15.13
N ARG A 186 -0.07 -4.30 -14.61
CA ARG A 186 -0.23 -4.58 -13.17
C ARG A 186 0.93 -5.40 -12.62
N LEU A 187 1.26 -5.17 -11.34
CA LEU A 187 2.39 -5.78 -10.62
C LEU A 187 1.90 -6.46 -9.32
N ASP A 188 0.83 -7.25 -9.45
CA ASP A 188 0.12 -7.92 -8.36
C ASP A 188 0.08 -9.44 -8.58
#